data_AF-A2F959-F1
#
_entry.id   AF-A2F959-F1
#
_cell.length_a   1.000
_cell.length_b   1.000
_cell.length_c   1.000
_cell.angle_alpha   90.00
_cell.angle_beta   90.00
_cell.angle_gamma   90.00
#
_symmetry.space_group_name_H-M   'P 1'
#
loop_
_entity.id
_entity.type
_entity.pdbx_description
1 polymer ?
#
loop_
_entity_poly.entity_id
_entity_poly.type
_entity_poly.pdbx_seq_one_letter_code
_entity_poly.pdbx_strand_id
1 'polypeptide(L)'
;MIDIDPNDQLDAAVSGLQIAIENVKQQRAKEAKIWQKRALDLQNQVTSLQSQLSEAVNINVQLQSDMNDLTNECEKLRKLNASLSKQLKEKELEISKYNQLNQSLRTLLDGNTTPTQFQPPQISNSPPSFDEPIHTSPKTIHSPHTSKIPKPTTQKRSSGKSGQLLQKAKEQLTYSDFNFLIQEIQRHNNNPNSTNAETLKKIKHILGPQHTNLYDEFAAIMSEK
;
A
#
# COMPACT_ATOMS: atom_id res chain seq x y z
N MET A 1 -53.58 49.76 45.31
CA MET A 1 -53.50 48.41 44.71
C MET A 1 -54.57 48.38 43.64
N ILE A 2 -54.19 48.24 42.38
CA ILE A 2 -55.14 48.00 41.30
C ILE A 2 -55.42 46.49 41.38
N ASP A 3 -56.58 46.11 41.89
CA ASP A 3 -57.04 44.72 41.84
C ASP A 3 -57.30 44.40 40.38
N ILE A 4 -56.40 43.60 39.80
CA ILE A 4 -56.57 43.06 38.45
C ILE A 4 -57.73 42.07 38.53
N ASP A 5 -58.72 42.22 37.65
CA ASP A 5 -59.85 41.29 37.56
C ASP A 5 -59.28 39.88 37.28
N PRO A 6 -59.63 38.86 38.09
CA PRO A 6 -59.19 37.49 37.84
C PRO A 6 -59.53 36.97 36.44
N ASN A 7 -60.56 37.53 35.77
CA ASN A 7 -60.86 37.22 34.38
C ASN A 7 -59.81 37.78 33.40
N ASP A 8 -59.32 39.01 33.61
CA ASP A 8 -58.25 39.60 32.79
C ASP A 8 -56.93 38.83 32.95
N GLN A 9 -56.65 38.32 34.16
CA GLN A 9 -55.49 37.49 34.42
C GLN A 9 -55.59 36.12 33.72
N LEU A 10 -56.79 35.54 33.67
CA LEU A 10 -57.05 34.30 32.95
C LEU A 10 -56.89 34.47 31.43
N ASP A 11 -57.43 35.55 30.86
CA ASP A 11 -57.32 35.85 29.43
C ASP A 11 -55.86 36.11 29.00
N ALA A 12 -55.10 36.81 29.86
CA ALA A 12 -53.66 36.99 29.66
C ALA A 12 -52.90 35.65 29.70
N ALA A 13 -53.25 34.76 30.64
CA ALA A 13 -52.63 33.44 30.75
C ALA A 13 -52.95 32.54 29.56
N VAL A 14 -54.21 32.53 29.09
CA VAL A 14 -54.64 31.79 27.89
C VAL A 14 -53.91 32.31 26.65
N SER A 15 -53.82 33.62 26.47
CA SER A 15 -53.08 34.24 25.36
C SER A 15 -51.59 33.88 25.40
N GLY A 16 -50.98 33.90 26.59
CA GLY A 16 -49.59 33.49 26.79
C GLY A 16 -49.34 32.01 26.44
N LEU A 17 -50.25 31.12 26.86
CA LEU A 17 -50.20 29.70 26.50
C LEU A 17 -50.35 29.48 24.99
N GLN A 18 -51.24 30.22 24.33
CA GLN A 18 -51.45 30.10 22.90
C GLN A 18 -50.22 30.52 22.09
N ILE A 19 -49.54 31.60 22.51
CA ILE A 19 -48.25 32.01 21.95
C ILE A 19 -47.18 30.93 22.18
N ALA A 20 -47.11 30.37 23.40
CA ALA A 20 -46.15 29.31 23.72
C ALA A 20 -46.37 28.04 22.88
N ILE A 21 -47.62 27.64 22.67
CA ILE A 21 -47.99 26.49 21.82
C ILE A 21 -47.54 26.73 20.38
N GLU A 22 -47.82 27.90 19.81
CA GLU A 22 -47.43 28.19 18.43
C GLU A 22 -45.90 28.26 18.28
N ASN A 23 -45.19 28.82 19.26
CA ASN A 23 -43.74 28.82 19.28
C ASN A 23 -43.16 27.39 19.31
N VAL A 24 -43.70 26.50 20.15
CA VAL A 24 -43.27 25.09 20.21
C VAL A 24 -43.54 24.38 18.89
N LYS A 25 -44.70 24.63 18.27
CA LYS A 25 -45.06 24.06 16.96
C LYS A 25 -44.08 24.50 15.86
N GLN A 26 -43.75 25.79 15.80
CA GLN A 26 -42.75 26.32 14.87
C GLN A 26 -41.36 25.74 15.12
N GLN A 27 -40.95 25.62 16.38
CA GLN A 27 -39.66 25.04 16.76
C GLN A 27 -39.56 23.58 16.33
N ARG A 28 -40.57 22.76 16.64
CA ARG A 28 -40.64 21.36 16.21
C ARG A 28 -40.61 21.21 14.69
N ALA A 29 -41.28 22.11 13.96
CA ALA A 29 -41.25 22.10 12.51
C ALA A 29 -39.85 22.40 11.94
N LYS A 30 -39.09 23.31 12.57
CA LYS A 30 -37.70 23.60 12.20
C LYS A 30 -36.79 22.40 12.49
N GLU A 31 -36.92 21.81 13.67
CA GLU A 31 -36.16 20.62 14.05
C GLU A 31 -36.44 19.44 13.12
N ALA A 32 -37.71 19.17 12.80
CA ALA A 32 -38.09 18.14 11.85
C ALA A 32 -37.43 18.32 10.47
N LYS A 33 -37.37 19.56 9.96
CA LYS A 33 -36.68 19.88 8.70
C LYS A 33 -35.17 19.62 8.78
N ILE A 34 -34.54 19.99 9.91
CA ILE A 34 -33.11 19.75 10.13
C ILE A 34 -32.81 18.25 10.15
N TRP A 35 -33.60 17.47 10.90
CA TRP A 35 -33.44 16.02 10.97
C TRP A 35 -33.71 15.33 9.63
N GLN A 36 -34.73 15.77 8.89
CA GLN A 36 -35.01 15.26 7.56
C GLN A 36 -33.84 15.51 6.59
N LYS A 37 -33.29 16.73 6.59
CA LYS A 37 -32.11 17.06 5.79
C LYS A 37 -30.92 16.19 6.18
N ARG A 38 -30.65 16.06 7.48
CA ARG A 38 -29.53 15.25 7.99
C ARG A 38 -29.68 13.78 7.60
N ALA A 39 -30.88 13.23 7.67
CA ALA A 39 -31.17 11.86 7.24
C ALA A 39 -30.89 11.67 5.74
N LEU A 40 -31.31 12.62 4.90
CA LEU A 40 -31.04 12.57 3.47
C LEU A 40 -29.55 12.68 3.15
N ASP A 41 -28.83 13.60 3.81
CA ASP A 41 -27.39 13.76 3.63
C ASP A 41 -26.61 12.49 4.01
N LEU A 42 -26.99 11.86 5.13
CA LEU A 42 -26.41 10.58 5.56
C LEU A 42 -26.74 9.46 4.57
N GLN A 43 -27.98 9.39 4.08
CA GLN A 43 -28.38 8.41 3.08
C GLN A 43 -27.55 8.54 1.80
N ASN A 44 -27.36 9.77 1.32
CA ASN A 44 -26.53 10.05 0.14
C ASN A 44 -25.06 9.65 0.38
N GLN A 45 -24.54 9.93 1.57
CA GLN A 45 -23.19 9.52 1.95
C GLN A 45 -23.03 7.99 1.97
N VAL A 46 -24.01 7.27 2.53
CA VAL A 46 -24.02 5.79 2.54
C VAL A 46 -24.02 5.24 1.12
N THR A 47 -24.90 5.76 0.24
CA THR A 47 -24.95 5.32 -1.17
C THR A 47 -23.63 5.57 -1.89
N SER A 48 -23.00 6.73 -1.69
CA SER A 48 -21.69 7.06 -2.28
C SER A 48 -20.59 6.13 -1.79
N LEU A 49 -20.53 5.88 -0.47
CA LEU A 49 -19.56 4.96 0.12
C LEU A 49 -19.76 3.52 -0.35
N GLN A 50 -21.02 3.07 -0.50
CA GLN A 50 -21.33 1.75 -1.05
C GLN A 50 -20.86 1.61 -2.50
N SER A 51 -21.03 2.65 -3.33
CA SER A 51 -20.53 2.67 -4.70
C SER A 51 -19.00 2.59 -4.75
N GLN A 52 -18.32 3.40 -3.93
CA GLN A 52 -16.85 3.38 -3.84
C GLN A 52 -16.32 2.03 -3.35
N LEU A 53 -17.00 1.41 -2.38
CA LEU A 53 -16.64 0.07 -1.90
C LEU A 53 -16.79 -0.97 -3.01
N SER A 54 -17.88 -0.92 -3.78
CA SER A 54 -18.09 -1.84 -4.90
C SER A 54 -17.03 -1.69 -5.98
N GLU A 55 -16.63 -0.45 -6.31
CA GLU A 55 -15.56 -0.18 -7.27
C GLU A 55 -14.21 -0.70 -6.77
N ALA A 56 -13.87 -0.43 -5.51
CA ALA A 56 -12.63 -0.92 -4.90
C ALA A 56 -12.56 -2.45 -4.87
N VAL A 57 -13.68 -3.13 -4.59
CA VAL A 57 -13.77 -4.60 -4.63
C VAL A 57 -13.52 -5.11 -6.05
N ASN A 58 -14.16 -4.50 -7.06
CA ASN A 58 -13.96 -4.90 -8.46
C ASN A 58 -12.50 -4.72 -8.90
N ILE A 59 -11.88 -3.59 -8.56
CA ILE A 59 -10.45 -3.35 -8.84
C ILE A 59 -9.58 -4.39 -8.15
N ASN A 60 -9.88 -4.75 -6.90
CA ASN A 60 -9.11 -5.75 -6.16
C ASN A 60 -9.18 -7.14 -6.83
N VAL A 61 -10.38 -7.56 -7.26
CA VAL A 61 -10.57 -8.82 -7.98
C VAL A 61 -9.78 -8.82 -9.29
N GLN A 62 -9.82 -7.72 -10.05
CA GLN A 62 -9.05 -7.60 -11.29
C GLN A 62 -7.54 -7.69 -11.04
N LEU A 63 -7.03 -6.95 -10.06
CA LEU A 63 -5.61 -6.98 -9.70
C LEU A 63 -5.15 -8.37 -9.23
N GLN A 64 -6.00 -9.10 -8.50
CA GLN A 64 -5.72 -10.49 -8.12
C GLN A 64 -5.62 -11.41 -9.34
N SER A 65 -6.51 -11.23 -10.32
CA SER A 65 -6.45 -11.97 -11.60
C SER A 65 -5.15 -11.67 -12.35
N ASP A 66 -4.84 -10.39 -12.54
CA ASP A 66 -3.64 -9.95 -13.27
C ASP A 66 -2.36 -10.45 -12.59
N MET A 67 -2.31 -10.42 -11.26
CA MET A 67 -1.18 -10.93 -10.49
C MET A 67 -1.01 -12.45 -10.67
N ASN A 68 -2.11 -13.20 -10.70
CA ASN A 68 -2.07 -14.64 -10.93
C ASN A 68 -1.57 -14.96 -12.34
N ASP A 69 -2.04 -14.23 -13.36
CA ASP A 69 -1.59 -14.39 -14.73
C ASP A 69 -0.11 -14.07 -14.90
N LEU A 70 0.37 -12.99 -14.28
CA LEU A 70 1.79 -12.63 -14.29
C LEU A 70 2.65 -13.68 -13.56
N THR A 71 2.16 -14.21 -12.45
CA THR A 71 2.84 -15.29 -11.70
C THR A 71 3.01 -16.54 -12.56
N ASN A 72 1.94 -16.93 -13.27
CA ASN A 72 1.98 -18.06 -14.20
C ASN A 72 2.96 -17.83 -15.34
N GLU A 73 3.00 -16.61 -15.90
CA GLU A 73 3.93 -16.26 -16.98
C GLU A 73 5.39 -16.27 -16.51
N CYS A 74 5.67 -15.73 -15.32
CA CYS A 74 7.00 -15.83 -14.70
C CYS A 74 7.44 -17.29 -14.51
N GLU A 75 6.52 -18.19 -14.13
CA GLU A 75 6.84 -19.61 -14.00
C GLU A 75 7.16 -20.27 -15.35
N LYS A 76 6.39 -19.95 -16.41
CA LYS A 76 6.68 -20.43 -17.77
C LYS A 76 8.04 -19.94 -18.25
N LEU A 77 8.34 -18.66 -18.09
CA LEU A 77 9.63 -18.08 -18.46
C LEU A 77 10.79 -18.71 -17.68
N ARG A 78 10.61 -18.98 -16.38
CA ARG A 78 11.60 -19.69 -15.56
C ARG A 78 11.87 -21.11 -16.10
N LYS A 79 10.82 -21.85 -16.44
CA LYS A 79 10.94 -23.20 -17.04
C LYS A 79 11.65 -23.14 -18.41
N LEU A 80 11.30 -22.17 -19.25
CA LEU A 80 11.93 -21.98 -20.55
C LEU A 80 13.42 -21.65 -20.40
N ASN A 81 13.77 -20.73 -19.51
CA ASN A 81 15.16 -20.36 -19.27
C ASN A 81 15.99 -21.54 -18.75
N ALA A 82 15.44 -22.34 -17.82
CA ALA A 82 16.08 -23.56 -17.36
C ALA A 82 16.32 -24.56 -18.49
N SER A 83 15.36 -24.72 -19.41
CA SER A 83 15.50 -25.58 -20.59
C SER A 83 16.59 -25.09 -21.54
N LEU A 84 16.60 -23.79 -21.87
CA LEU A 84 17.62 -23.19 -22.73
C LEU A 84 19.02 -23.29 -22.11
N SER A 85 19.14 -23.05 -20.81
CA SER A 85 20.40 -23.21 -20.08
C SER A 85 20.92 -24.65 -20.13
N LYS A 86 20.03 -25.64 -20.09
CA LYS A 86 20.40 -27.05 -20.26
C LYS A 86 20.89 -27.34 -21.68
N GLN A 87 20.17 -26.87 -22.70
CA GLN A 87 20.57 -27.03 -24.10
C GLN A 87 21.92 -26.37 -24.39
N LEU A 88 22.18 -25.20 -23.82
CA LEU A 88 23.46 -24.51 -23.95
C LEU A 88 24.60 -25.39 -23.42
N LYS A 89 24.47 -25.94 -22.20
CA LYS A 89 25.46 -26.85 -21.62
C LYS A 89 25.69 -28.10 -22.47
N GLU A 90 24.62 -28.69 -23.00
CA GLU A 90 24.72 -29.84 -23.90
C GLU A 90 25.53 -29.49 -25.16
N LYS A 91 25.30 -28.30 -25.74
CA LYS A 91 26.05 -27.83 -26.91
C LYS A 91 27.50 -27.48 -26.59
N GLU A 92 27.79 -26.91 -25.42
CA GLU A 92 29.17 -26.67 -24.97
C GLU A 92 29.97 -27.98 -24.81
N LEU A 93 29.31 -29.04 -24.29
CA LEU A 93 29.91 -30.37 -24.19
C LEU A 93 30.15 -30.99 -25.57
N GLU A 94 29.20 -30.83 -26.50
CA GLU A 94 29.33 -31.31 -27.88
C GLU A 94 30.49 -30.61 -28.61
N ILE A 95 30.59 -29.28 -28.50
CA ILE A 95 31.73 -28.51 -29.04
C ILE A 95 33.06 -28.99 -28.45
N SER A 96 33.10 -29.24 -27.14
CA SER A 96 34.30 -29.76 -26.47
C SER A 96 34.73 -31.13 -27.03
N LYS A 97 33.78 -32.04 -27.30
CA LYS A 97 34.07 -33.34 -27.94
C LYS A 97 34.59 -33.18 -29.37
N TYR A 98 33.99 -32.29 -30.17
CA TYR A 98 34.48 -32.02 -31.52
C TYR A 98 35.88 -31.43 -31.53
N ASN A 99 36.19 -30.52 -30.60
CA ASN A 99 37.53 -29.96 -30.45
C ASN A 99 38.55 -31.04 -30.08
N GLN A 100 38.21 -31.95 -29.16
CA GLN A 100 39.06 -33.09 -28.81
C GLN A 100 39.33 -33.99 -30.03
N LEU A 101 38.29 -34.35 -30.77
CA LEU A 101 38.43 -35.16 -31.98
C LEU A 101 39.34 -34.49 -33.02
N ASN A 102 39.11 -33.20 -33.30
CA ASN A 102 39.93 -32.42 -34.22
C ASN A 102 41.40 -32.37 -33.78
N GLN A 103 41.66 -32.25 -32.48
CA GLN A 103 43.00 -32.26 -31.94
C GLN A 103 43.67 -33.63 -32.11
N SER A 104 42.97 -34.72 -31.81
CA SER A 104 43.48 -36.08 -32.03
C SER A 104 43.79 -36.35 -33.50
N LEU A 105 42.92 -35.91 -34.41
CA LEU A 105 43.15 -36.03 -35.85
C LEU A 105 44.40 -35.25 -36.31
N ARG A 106 44.59 -34.02 -35.81
CA ARG A 106 45.82 -33.24 -36.08
C ARG A 106 47.07 -33.98 -35.60
N THR A 107 47.06 -34.51 -34.38
CA THR A 107 48.20 -35.28 -33.84
C THR A 107 48.52 -36.51 -34.69
N LEU A 108 47.51 -37.20 -35.23
CA LEU A 108 47.70 -38.34 -36.14
C LEU A 108 48.27 -37.91 -37.51
N LEU A 109 47.81 -36.77 -38.05
CA LEU A 109 48.26 -36.23 -39.33
C LEU A 109 49.69 -35.68 -39.27
N ASP A 110 50.07 -35.03 -38.17
CA ASP A 110 51.38 -34.38 -38.02
C ASP A 110 52.52 -35.35 -37.66
N GLY A 111 52.23 -36.65 -37.51
CA GLY A 111 53.23 -37.72 -37.36
C GLY A 111 54.14 -37.63 -36.12
N ASN A 112 53.89 -36.70 -35.20
CA ASN A 112 54.77 -36.42 -34.07
C ASN A 112 54.20 -36.98 -32.76
N THR A 113 54.79 -38.06 -32.28
CA THR A 113 54.45 -38.73 -31.02
C THR A 113 54.94 -37.93 -29.82
N THR A 114 54.21 -36.88 -29.43
CA THR A 114 54.36 -36.28 -28.09
C THR A 114 52.99 -36.10 -27.45
N PRO A 115 52.71 -36.77 -26.32
CA PRO A 115 51.44 -36.63 -25.62
C PRO A 115 51.45 -35.30 -24.87
N THR A 116 50.99 -34.23 -25.51
CA THR A 116 50.75 -32.98 -24.80
C THR A 116 49.48 -33.15 -23.98
N GLN A 117 49.66 -33.56 -22.72
CA GLN A 117 48.60 -33.60 -21.71
C GLN A 117 48.11 -32.17 -21.45
N PHE A 118 47.11 -31.74 -22.20
CA PHE A 118 46.37 -30.53 -21.88
C PHE A 118 45.26 -30.86 -20.90
N GLN A 119 45.32 -30.22 -19.73
CA GLN A 119 44.25 -30.26 -18.75
C GLN A 119 42.95 -29.74 -19.39
N PRO A 120 41.79 -30.38 -19.09
CA PRO A 120 40.51 -29.77 -19.41
C PRO A 120 40.44 -28.39 -18.73
N PRO A 121 39.78 -27.40 -19.33
CA PRO A 121 39.55 -26.13 -18.64
C PRO A 121 38.91 -26.44 -17.28
N GLN A 122 39.58 -26.01 -16.22
CA GLN A 122 39.10 -26.11 -14.85
C GLN A 122 37.72 -25.46 -14.82
N ILE A 123 36.70 -26.30 -14.72
CA ILE A 123 35.33 -25.87 -14.56
C ILE A 123 35.32 -25.16 -13.21
N SER A 124 35.24 -23.83 -13.22
CA SER A 124 34.89 -23.06 -12.04
C SER A 124 33.51 -23.57 -11.62
N ASN A 125 33.49 -24.49 -10.67
CA ASN A 125 32.31 -25.00 -9.99
C ASN A 125 31.63 -23.94 -9.13
N SER A 126 31.81 -22.65 -9.45
CA SER A 126 31.02 -21.59 -8.88
C SER A 126 29.62 -21.73 -9.47
N PRO A 127 28.60 -22.14 -8.68
CA PRO A 127 27.24 -21.89 -9.12
C PRO A 127 27.13 -20.37 -9.31
N PRO A 128 26.39 -19.87 -10.32
CA PRO A 128 25.93 -18.50 -10.23
C PRO A 128 25.14 -18.42 -8.92
N SER A 129 25.68 -17.70 -7.94
CA SER A 129 25.03 -17.40 -6.67
C SER A 129 23.78 -16.58 -7.00
N PHE A 130 22.70 -17.28 -7.29
CA PHE A 130 21.37 -16.75 -7.17
C PHE A 130 20.99 -16.96 -5.71
N ASP A 131 20.93 -15.85 -4.98
CA ASP A 131 20.34 -15.78 -3.66
C ASP A 131 19.07 -16.64 -3.62
N GLU A 132 19.12 -17.67 -2.80
CA GLU A 132 18.01 -18.52 -2.41
C GLU A 132 17.10 -17.73 -1.46
N PRO A 133 15.79 -17.66 -1.71
CA PRO A 133 14.82 -17.57 -0.63
C PRO A 133 14.16 -18.95 -0.49
N ILE A 134 14.64 -19.64 0.53
CA ILE A 134 14.00 -20.65 1.37
C ILE A 134 12.56 -21.04 0.97
N HIS A 135 12.40 -22.33 0.70
CA HIS A 135 11.15 -23.09 0.72
C HIS A 135 10.20 -22.70 1.86
N THR A 136 8.93 -22.41 1.55
CA THR A 136 7.81 -23.00 2.30
C THR A 136 6.65 -23.32 1.34
N SER A 137 6.27 -24.59 1.30
CA SER A 137 5.01 -25.06 0.68
C SER A 137 3.89 -25.00 1.73
N PRO A 138 2.63 -24.68 1.38
CA PRO A 138 1.51 -24.96 2.25
C PRO A 138 0.87 -26.31 1.88
N LYS A 139 0.94 -27.26 2.82
CA LYS A 139 -0.05 -28.34 2.92
C LYS A 139 -1.37 -27.74 3.41
N THR A 140 -2.44 -28.07 2.71
CA THR A 140 -3.82 -27.95 3.17
C THR A 140 -4.02 -28.82 4.41
N ILE A 141 -4.66 -28.30 5.46
CA ILE A 141 -5.66 -28.97 6.33
C ILE A 141 -6.05 -28.05 7.51
N HIS A 142 -7.36 -27.80 7.60
CA HIS A 142 -8.23 -27.42 8.75
C HIS A 142 -7.92 -26.22 9.68
N SER A 143 -8.89 -25.29 9.73
CA SER A 143 -9.26 -24.43 10.87
C SER A 143 -9.55 -25.26 12.15
N PRO A 144 -9.49 -24.70 13.38
CA PRO A 144 -9.92 -23.34 13.75
C PRO A 144 -9.04 -22.57 14.77
N HIS A 145 -9.27 -21.24 14.83
CA HIS A 145 -8.96 -20.29 15.91
C HIS A 145 -7.55 -20.27 16.55
N THR A 146 -6.79 -19.20 16.26
CA THR A 146 -6.29 -18.17 17.22
C THR A 146 -5.30 -17.25 16.49
N SER A 147 -5.69 -15.98 16.30
CA SER A 147 -4.94 -15.02 15.51
C SER A 147 -3.68 -14.53 16.24
N LYS A 148 -2.52 -15.13 15.91
CA LYS A 148 -1.21 -14.48 16.09
C LYS A 148 -0.81 -13.82 14.76
N ILE A 149 -0.72 -12.50 14.82
CA ILE A 149 -0.40 -11.58 13.73
C ILE A 149 1.07 -11.77 13.27
N PRO A 150 1.35 -12.00 11.98
CA PRO A 150 2.72 -11.90 11.44
C PRO A 150 3.04 -10.47 10.96
N LYS A 151 4.20 -9.97 11.39
CA LYS A 151 4.86 -8.72 10.99
C LYS A 151 5.06 -8.61 9.46
N PRO A 152 4.86 -7.43 8.83
CA PRO A 152 5.31 -7.18 7.46
C PRO A 152 6.81 -6.86 7.41
N THR A 153 7.47 -7.50 6.46
CA THR A 153 8.89 -7.44 6.11
C THR A 153 9.30 -6.02 5.66
N THR A 154 10.29 -5.46 6.36
CA THR A 154 10.87 -4.14 6.11
C THR A 154 11.82 -4.19 4.91
N GLN A 155 11.49 -3.47 3.83
CA GLN A 155 12.49 -3.07 2.84
C GLN A 155 13.43 -2.03 3.48
N LYS A 156 14.69 -2.43 3.73
CA LYS A 156 15.80 -1.54 4.08
C LYS A 156 16.13 -0.66 2.87
N ARG A 157 15.62 0.57 2.81
CA ARG A 157 16.28 1.71 2.13
C ARG A 157 15.86 3.05 2.75
N SER A 158 16.77 3.65 3.51
CA SER A 158 17.13 5.08 3.60
C SER A 158 17.55 5.47 5.02
N SER A 159 18.84 5.66 5.25
CA SER A 159 19.41 6.21 6.48
C SER A 159 19.37 7.74 6.54
N GLY A 160 18.46 8.38 5.79
CA GLY A 160 18.30 9.84 5.75
C GLY A 160 17.28 10.34 6.76
N LYS A 161 17.34 11.64 7.12
CA LYS A 161 16.39 12.30 8.05
C LYS A 161 14.93 12.00 7.72
N SER A 162 14.58 11.97 6.42
CA SER A 162 13.23 11.63 5.95
C SER A 162 12.82 10.17 6.21
N GLY A 163 13.75 9.21 6.09
CA GLY A 163 13.48 7.80 6.39
C GLY A 163 13.24 7.56 7.88
N GLN A 164 13.97 8.25 8.75
CA GLN A 164 13.76 8.20 10.20
C GLN A 164 12.41 8.80 10.61
N LEU A 165 12.02 9.92 9.98
CA LEU A 165 10.70 10.52 10.21
C LEU A 165 9.55 9.59 9.83
N LEU A 166 9.63 8.93 8.67
CA LEU A 166 8.60 7.98 8.24
C LEU A 166 8.50 6.77 9.17
N GLN A 167 9.63 6.31 9.73
CA GLN A 167 9.63 5.23 10.71
C GLN A 167 8.97 5.67 12.03
N LYS A 168 9.31 6.85 12.57
CA LYS A 168 8.65 7.39 13.76
C LYS A 168 7.16 7.64 13.54
N ALA A 169 6.79 8.18 12.38
CA ALA A 169 5.39 8.42 12.02
C ALA A 169 4.60 7.10 11.97
N LYS A 170 5.19 6.02 11.45
CA LYS A 170 4.57 4.69 11.43
C LYS A 170 4.34 4.11 12.83
N GLU A 171 5.19 4.44 13.79
CA GLU A 171 5.09 3.94 15.17
C GLU A 171 4.12 4.75 16.04
N GLN A 172 3.93 6.05 15.73
CA GLN A 172 3.13 6.96 16.56
C GLN A 172 1.73 7.23 16.00
N LEU A 173 1.51 7.08 14.70
CA LEU A 173 0.23 7.38 14.07
C LEU A 173 -0.66 6.15 13.94
N THR A 174 -1.97 6.38 13.89
CA THR A 174 -2.90 5.34 13.46
C THR A 174 -2.63 4.99 11.99
N TYR A 175 -3.04 3.79 11.57
CA TYR A 175 -2.88 3.35 10.19
C TYR A 175 -3.53 4.31 9.18
N SER A 176 -4.67 4.91 9.56
CA SER A 176 -5.37 5.89 8.72
C SER A 176 -4.57 7.18 8.59
N ASP A 177 -4.07 7.73 9.70
CA ASP A 177 -3.34 9.00 9.71
C ASP A 177 -1.98 8.87 9.02
N PHE A 178 -1.31 7.72 9.21
CA PHE A 178 -0.08 7.41 8.49
C PHE A 178 -0.31 7.34 6.98
N ASN A 179 -1.38 6.67 6.52
CA ASN A 179 -1.69 6.63 5.09
C ASN A 179 -2.02 8.00 4.51
N PHE A 180 -2.75 8.85 5.24
CA PHE A 180 -3.00 10.23 4.82
C PHE A 180 -1.70 11.04 4.73
N LEU A 181 -0.78 10.88 5.70
CA LEU A 181 0.54 11.53 5.66
C LEU A 181 1.33 11.12 4.40
N ILE A 182 1.37 9.82 4.08
CA ILE A 182 2.06 9.31 2.88
C ILE A 182 1.44 9.86 1.60
N GLN A 183 0.11 9.84 1.49
CA GLN A 183 -0.59 10.40 0.32
C GLN A 183 -0.28 11.89 0.14
N GLU A 184 -0.24 12.65 1.23
CA GLU A 184 0.03 14.08 1.19
C GLU A 184 1.48 14.38 0.75
N ILE A 185 2.45 13.59 1.21
CA ILE A 185 3.86 13.67 0.77
C ILE A 185 3.99 13.32 -0.72
N GLN A 186 3.32 12.27 -1.18
CA GLN A 186 3.32 11.88 -2.59
C GLN A 186 2.66 12.94 -3.47
N ARG A 187 1.54 13.52 -3.01
CA ARG A 187 0.81 14.59 -3.68
C ARG A 187 1.69 15.83 -3.85
N HIS A 188 2.47 16.19 -2.84
CA HIS A 188 3.41 17.30 -2.95
C HIS A 188 4.54 17.02 -3.96
N ASN A 189 5.13 15.82 -3.92
CA ASN A 189 6.22 15.45 -4.83
C ASN A 189 5.77 15.34 -6.30
N ASN A 190 4.54 14.93 -6.54
CA ASN A 190 4.00 14.70 -7.89
C ASN A 190 3.28 15.93 -8.47
N ASN A 191 3.04 16.99 -7.69
CA ASN A 191 2.34 18.18 -8.14
C ASN A 191 3.24 19.42 -8.13
N PRO A 192 3.64 19.95 -9.31
CA PRO A 192 4.54 21.10 -9.41
C PRO A 192 3.95 22.40 -8.87
N ASN A 193 2.62 22.47 -8.68
CA ASN A 193 1.94 23.65 -8.14
C ASN A 193 1.71 23.58 -6.61
N SER A 194 2.11 22.48 -5.96
CA SER A 194 1.90 22.33 -4.51
C SER A 194 2.97 23.10 -3.73
N THR A 195 2.54 24.08 -2.92
CA THR A 195 3.48 24.85 -2.09
C THR A 195 3.82 24.13 -0.79
N ASN A 196 5.01 24.39 -0.25
CA ASN A 196 5.43 23.85 1.05
C ASN A 196 4.47 24.29 2.17
N ALA A 197 3.98 25.53 2.12
CA ALA A 197 3.05 26.08 3.11
C ALA A 197 1.70 25.34 3.15
N GLU A 198 1.13 25.02 1.99
CA GLU A 198 -0.13 24.25 1.90
C GLU A 198 0.05 22.81 2.39
N THR A 199 1.16 22.18 2.03
CA THR A 199 1.52 20.82 2.43
C THR A 199 1.69 20.74 3.94
N LEU A 200 2.39 21.71 4.54
CA LEU A 200 2.55 21.80 5.99
C LEU A 200 1.22 22.02 6.70
N LYS A 201 0.34 22.87 6.17
CA LYS A 201 -0.99 23.09 6.77
C LYS A 201 -1.82 21.79 6.82
N LYS A 202 -1.77 20.99 5.76
CA LYS A 202 -2.48 19.70 5.68
C LYS A 202 -1.87 18.65 6.59
N ILE A 203 -0.55 18.56 6.64
CA ILE A 203 0.16 17.63 7.53
C ILE A 203 -0.06 18.01 9.00
N LYS A 204 -0.12 19.29 9.34
CA LYS A 204 -0.51 19.76 10.68
C LYS A 204 -1.90 19.28 11.08
N HIS A 205 -2.83 19.24 10.13
CA HIS A 205 -4.19 18.75 10.38
C HIS A 205 -4.22 17.22 10.59
N ILE A 206 -3.44 16.47 9.81
CA ILE A 206 -3.33 15.00 9.92
C ILE A 206 -2.66 14.58 11.24
N LEU A 207 -1.59 15.27 11.64
CA LEU A 207 -0.84 14.96 12.86
C LEU A 207 -1.56 15.45 14.13
N GLY A 208 -2.36 16.51 14.02
CA GLY A 208 -3.08 17.08 15.16
C GLY A 208 -2.15 17.59 16.28
N PRO A 209 -2.71 17.96 17.44
CA PRO A 209 -1.93 18.49 18.57
C PRO A 209 -1.13 17.40 19.31
N GLN A 210 -1.44 16.13 19.07
CA GLN A 210 -0.82 14.97 19.75
C GLN A 210 0.59 14.68 19.21
N HIS A 211 0.87 15.08 17.96
CA HIS A 211 2.08 14.70 17.23
C HIS A 211 2.89 15.92 16.76
N THR A 212 2.95 16.98 17.58
CA THR A 212 3.67 18.23 17.28
C THR A 212 5.15 18.00 16.96
N ASN A 213 5.81 17.07 17.67
CA ASN A 213 7.21 16.74 17.43
C ASN A 213 7.46 16.19 16.01
N LEU A 214 6.54 15.37 15.49
CA LEU A 214 6.61 14.85 14.12
C LEU A 214 6.37 15.96 13.09
N TYR A 215 5.48 16.90 13.41
CA TYR A 215 5.23 18.06 12.56
C TYR A 215 6.46 18.97 12.45
N ASP A 216 7.13 19.24 13.57
CA ASP A 216 8.32 20.10 13.60
C ASP A 216 9.50 19.46 12.85
N GLU A 217 9.72 18.15 13.02
CA GLU A 217 10.72 17.41 12.23
C GLU A 217 10.38 17.43 10.72
N PHE A 218 9.10 17.30 10.35
CA PHE A 218 8.67 17.35 8.96
C PHE A 218 8.84 18.76 8.36
N ALA A 219 8.48 19.80 9.11
CA ALA A 219 8.66 21.19 8.72
C ALA A 219 10.14 21.52 8.49
N ALA A 220 11.02 21.07 9.38
CA ALA A 220 12.46 21.25 9.23
C ALA A 220 12.98 20.64 7.92
N ILE A 221 12.54 19.41 7.57
CA ILE A 221 12.96 18.74 6.33
C ILE A 221 12.45 19.47 5.08
N MET A 222 11.24 20.04 5.13
CA MET A 222 10.63 20.76 4.02
C MET A 222 11.22 22.17 3.82
N SER A 223 11.81 22.75 4.87
CA SER A 223 12.51 24.04 4.82
C SER A 223 14.00 23.91 4.47
N GLU A 224 14.57 22.69 4.53
CA GLU A 224 15.97 22.40 4.18
C GLU A 224 16.18 22.18 2.66
N LYS A 225 15.10 22.20 1.86
CA LYS A 225 15.08 22.12 0.39
C LYS A 225 14.88 23.48 -0.25
#